data_AF-A0A1C7LP66-F1
#
_entry.id   AF-A0A1C7LP66-F1
#
_cell.length_a   1.000
_cell.length_b   1.000
_cell.length_c   1.000
_cell.angle_alpha   90.00
_cell.angle_beta   90.00
_cell.angle_gamma   90.00
#
_symmetry.space_group_name_H-M   'P 1'
#
loop_
_entity.id
_entity.type
_entity.pdbx_description
1 polymer ?
#
loop_
_entity_poly.entity_id
_entity_poly.type
_entity_poly.pdbx_seq_one_letter_code
_entity_poly.pdbx_strand_id
1 'polypeptide(L)'
;MRRALSTTLIAYPTLRKRLEEQGKPIVILPQLQEVNNLPCDTGFPRERLEANPEYTGLDFSHLTPDWTSKQGFYGYDVPTLQARARWNRRWLRERPEKEIVVVAHGDCLRYITEGYNSHAPWENVEVREYTFVVDEEDDVDGEAVLTRVKKVVQDSSQGQPSSSSDRFQGKY
;
A
#
# COMPACT_ATOMS: atom_id res chain seq x y z
N MET A 1 -5.07 1.26 10.72
CA MET A 1 -6.38 1.94 10.92
C MET A 1 -7.51 1.08 10.38
N ARG A 2 -8.73 1.14 10.95
CA ARG A 2 -9.85 0.25 10.55
C ARG A 2 -10.11 0.19 9.05
N ARG A 3 -10.23 1.34 8.38
CA ARG A 3 -10.46 1.40 6.93
C ARG A 3 -9.44 0.61 6.11
N ALA A 4 -8.14 0.74 6.41
CA ALA A 4 -7.10 -0.03 5.72
C ALA A 4 -7.17 -1.53 6.07
N LEU A 5 -7.41 -1.88 7.35
CA LEU A 5 -7.56 -3.27 7.77
C LEU A 5 -8.74 -3.95 7.07
N SER A 6 -9.92 -3.33 7.10
CA SER A 6 -11.12 -3.81 6.42
C SER A 6 -10.90 -3.92 4.90
N THR A 7 -10.25 -2.95 4.26
CA THR A 7 -9.87 -3.05 2.84
C THR A 7 -8.97 -4.26 2.59
N THR A 8 -7.94 -4.50 3.40
CA THR A 8 -7.08 -5.69 3.27
C THR A 8 -7.90 -6.98 3.33
N LEU A 9 -8.78 -7.10 4.31
CA LEU A 9 -9.58 -8.31 4.52
C LEU A 9 -10.60 -8.56 3.39
N ILE A 10 -11.23 -7.49 2.89
CA ILE A 10 -12.28 -7.58 1.86
C ILE A 10 -11.67 -7.75 0.47
N ALA A 11 -10.60 -7.02 0.14
CA ALA A 11 -10.04 -7.00 -1.21
C ALA A 11 -9.08 -8.18 -1.48
N TYR A 12 -8.45 -8.74 -0.44
CA TYR A 12 -7.42 -9.77 -0.58
C TYR A 12 -7.72 -11.10 0.16
N PRO A 13 -8.97 -11.63 0.19
CA PRO A 13 -9.27 -12.84 0.95
C PRO A 13 -8.51 -14.07 0.43
N THR A 14 -8.39 -14.21 -0.89
CA THR A 14 -7.64 -15.32 -1.51
C THR A 14 -6.14 -15.21 -1.26
N LEU A 15 -5.58 -14.00 -1.31
CA LEU A 15 -4.17 -13.76 -1.03
C LEU A 15 -3.85 -14.05 0.43
N ARG A 16 -4.68 -13.54 1.37
CA ARG A 16 -4.57 -13.81 2.81
C ARG A 16 -4.53 -15.30 3.07
N LYS A 17 -5.54 -16.04 2.61
CA LYS A 17 -5.61 -17.50 2.81
C LYS A 17 -4.35 -18.21 2.33
N ARG A 18 -3.90 -17.90 1.11
CA ARG A 18 -2.68 -18.49 0.52
C ARG A 18 -1.43 -18.18 1.35
N LEU A 19 -1.28 -16.96 1.86
CA LEU A 19 -0.13 -16.57 2.66
C LEU A 19 -0.16 -17.21 4.06
N GLU A 20 -1.32 -17.27 4.71
CA GLU A 20 -1.49 -17.94 6.01
C GLU A 20 -1.18 -19.44 5.93
N GLU A 21 -1.62 -20.14 4.87
CA GLU A 21 -1.27 -21.55 4.61
C GLU A 21 0.25 -21.77 4.42
N GLN A 22 0.98 -20.73 4.03
CA GLN A 22 2.44 -20.73 3.90
C GLN A 22 3.15 -20.26 5.18
N GLY A 23 2.42 -19.98 6.26
CA GLY A 23 2.99 -19.44 7.49
C GLY A 23 3.46 -17.98 7.37
N LYS A 24 2.94 -17.22 6.39
CA LYS A 24 3.26 -15.80 6.17
C LYS A 24 2.09 -14.94 6.63
N PRO A 25 2.10 -14.43 7.87
CA PRO A 25 0.98 -13.64 8.39
C PRO A 25 0.90 -12.26 7.75
N ILE A 26 -0.28 -11.64 7.84
CA ILE A 26 -0.45 -10.21 7.57
C ILE A 26 0.28 -9.44 8.68
N VAL A 27 1.15 -8.51 8.29
CA VAL A 27 1.83 -7.60 9.23
C VAL A 27 1.03 -6.31 9.37
N ILE A 28 0.65 -5.96 10.60
CA ILE A 28 0.00 -4.69 10.90
C ILE A 28 1.05 -3.68 11.33
N LEU A 29 1.26 -2.64 10.53
CA LEU A 29 2.33 -1.67 10.75
C LEU A 29 1.75 -0.28 11.09
N PRO A 30 1.90 0.23 12.33
CA PRO A 30 1.33 1.54 12.71
C PRO A 30 1.96 2.71 11.96
N GLN A 31 3.14 2.52 11.38
CA GLN A 31 3.86 3.53 10.60
C GLN A 31 3.19 3.86 9.25
N LEU A 32 2.25 3.01 8.78
CA LEU A 32 1.44 3.20 7.57
C LEU A 32 0.15 4.01 7.81
N GLN A 33 -0.01 4.62 8.99
CA GLN A 33 -1.20 5.42 9.30
C GLN A 33 -1.28 6.72 8.50
N GLU A 34 -2.50 7.26 8.37
CA GLU A 34 -2.73 8.52 7.66
C GLU A 34 -2.05 9.71 8.35
N VAL A 35 -1.76 10.77 7.60
CA VAL A 35 -0.81 11.80 8.03
C VAL A 35 -1.41 12.87 8.95
N ASN A 36 -2.71 13.17 8.86
CA ASN A 36 -3.28 14.32 9.58
C ASN A 36 -3.67 13.99 11.02
N ASN A 37 -3.73 15.02 11.87
CA ASN A 37 -4.26 14.94 13.24
C ASN A 37 -5.77 15.24 13.28
N LEU A 38 -6.54 14.45 12.53
CA LEU A 38 -8.00 14.51 12.54
C LEU A 38 -8.54 13.21 13.16
N PRO A 39 -9.70 13.23 13.83
CA PRO A 39 -10.30 12.02 14.40
C PRO A 39 -10.53 10.92 13.35
N CYS A 40 -10.85 11.30 12.10
CA CYS A 40 -10.96 10.34 11.00
C CYS A 40 -9.60 9.73 10.65
N ASP A 41 -8.49 10.43 10.83
CA ASP A 41 -7.12 10.01 10.49
C ASP A 41 -6.38 9.35 11.65
N THR A 42 -7.04 9.20 12.80
CA THR A 42 -6.50 8.54 13.99
C THR A 42 -7.07 7.14 14.16
N GLY A 43 -6.18 6.19 14.48
CA GLY A 43 -6.54 4.80 14.76
C GLY A 43 -7.29 4.62 16.07
N PHE A 44 -7.65 3.37 16.37
CA PHE A 44 -8.18 2.98 17.68
C PHE A 44 -7.10 2.30 18.52
N PRO A 45 -7.17 2.36 19.86
CA PRO A 45 -6.30 1.55 20.71
C PRO A 45 -6.34 0.07 20.34
N ARG A 46 -5.23 -0.62 20.61
CA ARG A 46 -5.02 -2.03 20.24
C ARG A 46 -6.15 -2.92 20.75
N GLU A 47 -6.53 -2.76 22.01
CA GLU A 47 -7.54 -3.55 22.71
C GLU A 47 -8.91 -3.46 22.01
N ARG A 48 -9.23 -2.26 21.49
CA ARG A 48 -10.46 -2.04 20.74
C ARG A 48 -10.45 -2.72 19.36
N LEU A 49 -9.28 -2.85 18.73
CA LEU A 49 -9.15 -3.56 17.46
C LEU A 49 -9.19 -5.07 17.67
N GLU A 50 -8.52 -5.59 18.70
CA GLU A 50 -8.54 -7.01 19.09
C GLU A 50 -9.95 -7.47 19.49
N ALA A 51 -10.74 -6.62 20.13
CA ALA A 51 -12.12 -6.93 20.50
C ALA A 51 -13.12 -6.93 19.32
N ASN A 52 -12.72 -6.50 18.12
CA ASN A 52 -13.61 -6.47 16.96
C ASN A 52 -13.61 -7.84 16.24
N PRO A 53 -14.76 -8.55 16.16
CA PRO A 53 -14.84 -9.85 15.50
C PRO A 53 -14.37 -9.86 14.04
N GLU A 54 -14.49 -8.72 13.34
CA GLU A 54 -14.01 -8.55 11.96
C GLU A 54 -12.51 -8.84 11.81
N TYR A 55 -11.73 -8.58 12.86
CA TYR A 55 -10.27 -8.65 12.85
C TYR A 55 -9.72 -9.89 13.56
N THR A 56 -10.56 -10.89 13.78
CA THR A 56 -10.16 -12.16 14.40
C THR A 56 -9.01 -12.81 13.62
N GLY A 57 -7.98 -13.24 14.36
CA GLY A 57 -6.79 -13.90 13.80
C GLY A 57 -5.73 -12.94 13.25
N LEU A 58 -5.92 -11.63 13.33
CA LEU A 58 -4.86 -10.66 13.05
C LEU A 58 -3.96 -10.46 14.27
N ASP A 59 -2.65 -10.34 14.04
CA ASP A 59 -1.69 -9.98 15.07
C ASP A 59 -1.51 -8.46 15.17
N PHE A 60 -1.84 -7.91 16.33
CA PHE A 60 -1.72 -6.48 16.65
C PHE A 60 -0.49 -6.16 17.53
N SER A 61 0.44 -7.11 17.70
CA SER A 61 1.64 -6.98 18.53
C SER A 61 2.47 -5.72 18.25
N HIS A 62 2.50 -5.27 17.00
CA HIS A 62 3.22 -4.06 16.57
C HIS A 62 2.56 -2.74 17.00
N LEU A 63 1.29 -2.75 17.43
CA LEU A 63 0.61 -1.53 17.87
C LEU A 63 1.08 -1.13 19.27
N THR A 64 2.02 -0.19 19.32
CA THR A 64 2.52 0.41 20.57
C THR A 64 1.44 1.28 21.23
N PRO A 65 1.38 1.43 22.57
CA PRO A 65 0.32 2.23 23.21
C PRO A 65 0.19 3.67 22.70
N ASP A 66 1.27 4.26 22.20
CA ASP A 66 1.35 5.62 21.66
C ASP A 66 1.07 5.73 20.14
N TRP A 67 0.75 4.63 19.46
CA TRP A 67 0.63 4.62 17.99
C TRP A 67 -0.46 5.54 17.43
N THR A 68 -1.47 5.86 18.24
CA THR A 68 -2.57 6.78 17.90
C THR A 68 -2.32 8.23 18.33
N SER A 69 -1.17 8.53 18.96
CA SER A 69 -0.91 9.83 19.60
C SER A 69 -0.82 11.01 18.64
N LYS A 70 -0.49 10.76 17.36
CA LYS A 70 -0.10 11.77 16.38
C LYS A 70 1.05 12.67 16.86
N GLN A 71 1.94 12.11 17.69
CA GLN A 71 3.08 12.82 18.30
C GLN A 71 4.36 12.00 18.17
N GLY A 72 5.52 12.64 18.42
CA GLY A 72 6.83 11.98 18.32
C GLY A 72 7.03 11.36 16.94
N PHE A 73 7.36 10.07 16.89
CA PHE A 73 7.48 9.31 15.63
C PHE A 73 6.18 9.33 14.79
N TYR A 74 5.03 9.41 15.46
CA TYR A 74 3.71 9.46 14.83
C TYR A 74 3.23 10.89 14.53
N GLY A 75 4.09 11.90 14.70
CA GLY A 75 3.82 13.30 14.38
C GLY A 75 3.31 13.54 12.97
N TYR A 76 2.64 14.68 12.79
CA TYR A 76 1.96 15.09 11.56
C TYR A 76 2.63 16.31 10.89
N ASP A 77 3.77 16.77 11.41
CA ASP A 77 4.60 17.78 10.74
C ASP A 77 5.40 17.16 9.58
N VAL A 78 5.70 17.97 8.56
CA VAL A 78 6.35 17.51 7.32
C VAL A 78 7.66 16.75 7.57
N PRO A 79 8.62 17.25 8.37
CA PRO A 79 9.85 16.51 8.68
C PRO A 79 9.59 15.12 9.28
N THR A 80 8.66 15.01 10.23
CA THR A 80 8.29 13.73 10.84
C THR A 80 7.66 12.78 9.83
N LEU A 81 6.77 13.28 8.96
CA LEU A 81 6.14 12.48 7.91
C LEU A 81 7.16 11.94 6.90
N GLN A 82 8.13 12.77 6.50
CA GLN A 82 9.23 12.36 5.63
C GLN A 82 10.12 11.30 6.29
N ALA A 83 10.44 11.47 7.57
CA ALA A 83 11.20 10.48 8.33
C ALA A 83 10.46 9.15 8.46
N ARG A 84 9.15 9.18 8.74
CA ARG A 84 8.31 7.98 8.82
C ARG A 84 8.20 7.27 7.46
N ALA A 85 8.12 8.03 6.37
CA ALA A 85 8.13 7.47 5.03
C ALA A 85 9.46 6.80 4.67
N ARG A 86 10.60 7.43 4.99
CA ARG A 86 11.92 6.79 4.87
C ARG A 86 11.98 5.48 5.66
N TRP A 87 11.52 5.51 6.91
CA TRP A 87 11.47 4.33 7.76
C TRP A 87 10.66 3.20 7.12
N ASN A 88 9.46 3.49 6.60
CA ASN A 88 8.63 2.49 5.91
C ASN A 88 9.35 1.90 4.70
N ARG A 89 10.03 2.71 3.88
CA ARG A 89 10.75 2.21 2.70
C ARG A 89 11.91 1.29 3.08
N ARG A 90 12.71 1.68 4.09
CA ARG A 90 13.80 0.83 4.62
C ARG A 90 13.27 -0.49 5.16
N TRP A 91 12.23 -0.42 6.01
CA TRP A 91 11.59 -1.61 6.57
C TRP A 91 11.06 -2.54 5.48
N LEU A 92 10.46 -2.00 4.42
CA LEU A 92 9.98 -2.78 3.27
C LEU A 92 11.12 -3.39 2.45
N ARG A 93 12.26 -2.70 2.31
CA ARG A 93 13.42 -3.23 1.58
C ARG A 93 14.10 -4.38 2.33
N GLU A 94 14.18 -4.29 3.65
CA GLU A 94 14.79 -5.31 4.52
C GLU A 94 13.97 -6.62 4.57
N ARG A 95 12.77 -6.63 3.99
CA ARG A 95 11.90 -7.80 3.93
C ARG A 95 12.47 -8.86 2.98
N PRO A 96 12.40 -10.16 3.36
CA PRO A 96 12.81 -11.25 2.46
C PRO A 96 11.80 -11.49 1.31
N GLU A 97 10.60 -10.89 1.37
CA GLU A 97 9.59 -11.04 0.33
C GLU A 97 9.94 -10.25 -0.93
N LYS A 98 9.88 -10.90 -2.11
CA LYS A 98 10.10 -10.25 -3.41
C LYS A 98 8.98 -9.29 -3.82
N GLU A 99 7.75 -9.61 -3.44
CA GLU A 99 6.55 -8.84 -3.78
C GLU A 99 5.75 -8.62 -2.49
N ILE A 100 5.42 -7.36 -2.21
CA ILE A 100 4.70 -6.95 -1.00
C ILE A 100 3.50 -6.12 -1.40
N VAL A 101 2.33 -6.49 -0.88
CA VAL A 101 1.12 -5.66 -1.00
C VAL A 101 1.04 -4.76 0.23
N VAL A 102 1.09 -3.44 0.00
CA VAL A 102 0.91 -2.43 1.05
C VAL A 102 -0.48 -1.81 0.89
N VAL A 103 -1.31 -1.94 1.93
CA VAL A 103 -2.64 -1.31 2.00
C VAL A 103 -2.58 -0.17 3.02
N ALA A 104 -2.69 1.07 2.54
CA ALA A 104 -2.51 2.27 3.35
C ALA A 104 -3.46 3.40 2.94
N HIS A 105 -3.07 4.64 3.16
CA HIS A 105 -3.88 5.85 2.93
C HIS A 105 -3.21 6.78 1.92
N GLY A 106 -4.00 7.65 1.28
CA GLY A 106 -3.53 8.44 0.14
C GLY A 106 -2.35 9.34 0.47
N ASP A 107 -2.43 10.15 1.54
CA ASP A 107 -1.30 11.04 1.87
C ASP A 107 -0.10 10.24 2.36
N CYS A 108 -0.32 9.20 3.19
CA CYS A 108 0.75 8.29 3.61
C CYS A 108 1.50 7.68 2.40
N LEU A 109 0.76 7.19 1.41
CA LEU A 109 1.32 6.61 0.19
C LEU A 109 2.12 7.66 -0.61
N ARG A 110 1.63 8.91 -0.73
CA ARG A 110 2.39 10.00 -1.39
C ARG A 110 3.74 10.23 -0.71
N TYR A 111 3.79 10.32 0.61
CA TYR A 111 5.08 10.47 1.30
C TYR A 111 5.99 9.26 1.09
N ILE A 112 5.44 8.04 1.12
CA ILE A 112 6.20 6.81 0.86
C ILE A 112 6.75 6.81 -0.57
N THR A 113 5.95 7.11 -1.58
CA THR A 113 6.33 6.93 -2.99
C THR A 113 7.02 8.15 -3.60
N GLU A 114 6.75 9.36 -3.09
CA GLU A 114 7.21 10.63 -3.69
C GLU A 114 8.07 11.47 -2.72
N GLY A 115 8.07 11.15 -1.42
CA GLY A 115 8.85 11.87 -0.41
C GLY A 115 8.20 13.17 0.10
N TYR A 116 7.03 13.54 -0.41
CA TYR A 116 6.23 14.69 0.03
C TYR A 116 4.75 14.46 -0.29
N ASN A 117 3.88 15.34 0.21
CA ASN A 117 2.47 15.33 -0.20
C ASN A 117 2.29 16.15 -1.48
N SER A 118 2.23 15.49 -2.63
CA SER A 118 2.01 16.15 -3.92
C SER A 118 0.57 16.57 -4.18
N HIS A 119 -0.37 16.16 -3.32
CA HIS A 119 -1.81 16.28 -3.54
C HIS A 119 -2.33 15.58 -4.82
N ALA A 120 -1.49 14.81 -5.53
CA ALA A 120 -1.90 14.03 -6.69
C ALA A 120 -2.89 12.94 -6.25
N PRO A 121 -4.07 12.79 -6.89
CA PRO A 121 -5.10 11.90 -6.40
C PRO A 121 -4.63 10.44 -6.34
N TRP A 122 -5.13 9.73 -5.34
CA TRP A 122 -5.16 8.27 -5.28
C TRP A 122 -6.63 7.89 -5.23
N GLU A 123 -7.10 7.11 -6.18
CA GLU A 123 -8.49 6.64 -6.14
C GLU A 123 -8.67 5.61 -5.03
N ASN A 124 -9.88 5.51 -4.48
CA ASN A 124 -10.16 4.50 -3.48
C ASN A 124 -9.98 3.10 -4.10
N VAL A 125 -9.20 2.25 -3.42
CA VAL A 125 -8.87 0.89 -3.88
C VAL A 125 -8.02 0.89 -5.18
N GLU A 126 -7.35 2.00 -5.52
CA GLU A 126 -6.38 2.02 -6.60
C GLU A 126 -5.14 1.17 -6.26
N VAL A 127 -4.67 0.40 -7.24
CA VAL A 127 -3.41 -0.34 -7.15
C VAL A 127 -2.37 0.31 -8.04
N ARG A 128 -1.21 0.61 -7.48
CA ARG A 128 -0.02 1.06 -8.21
C ARG A 128 1.17 0.19 -7.83
N GLU A 129 1.98 -0.11 -8.82
CA GLU A 129 3.18 -0.93 -8.67
C GLU A 129 4.41 -0.02 -8.61
N TYR A 130 5.32 -0.30 -7.67
CA TYR A 130 6.56 0.43 -7.47
C TYR A 130 7.71 -0.55 -7.28
N THR A 131 8.90 -0.13 -7.68
CA THR A 131 10.16 -0.82 -7.40
C THR A 131 11.15 0.16 -6.78
N PHE A 132 12.12 -0.35 -6.02
CA PHE A 132 13.24 0.46 -5.58
C PHE A 132 14.07 0.93 -6.79
N VAL A 133 14.54 2.17 -6.75
CA VAL A 133 15.29 2.79 -7.85
C VAL A 133 16.67 2.15 -8.03
N VAL A 134 17.29 1.80 -6.90
CA VAL A 134 18.60 1.14 -6.83
C VAL A 134 18.53 -0.01 -5.82
N ASP A 135 19.46 -0.96 -5.98
CA ASP A 135 19.70 -2.02 -5.01
C ASP A 135 20.30 -1.44 -3.72
N GLU A 136 20.24 -2.21 -2.63
CA GLU A 136 20.67 -1.74 -1.30
C GLU A 136 22.15 -1.33 -1.27
N GLU A 137 23.01 -2.07 -1.99
CA GLU A 137 24.46 -1.81 -2.07
C GLU A 137 24.79 -0.46 -2.72
N ASP A 138 23.90 0.04 -3.59
CA ASP A 138 24.07 1.28 -4.34
C ASP A 138 23.30 2.47 -3.72
N ASP A 139 22.51 2.24 -2.66
CA ASP A 139 21.75 3.28 -1.98
C ASP A 139 22.60 4.03 -0.93
N VAL A 140 23.51 4.86 -1.41
CA VAL A 140 24.50 5.60 -0.60
C VAL A 140 23.84 6.43 0.52
N ASP A 141 22.69 7.04 0.25
CA ASP A 141 21.96 7.86 1.22
C ASP A 141 21.01 7.03 2.10
N GLY A 142 20.81 5.76 1.77
CA GLY A 142 19.88 4.85 2.42
C GLY A 142 18.43 5.33 2.30
N GLU A 143 18.06 6.09 1.28
CA GLU A 143 16.73 6.72 1.19
C GLU A 143 15.63 5.75 0.75
N ALA A 144 16.05 4.59 0.23
CA ALA A 144 15.22 3.52 -0.28
C ALA A 144 14.18 4.00 -1.31
N VAL A 145 14.56 4.96 -2.16
CA VAL A 145 13.65 5.65 -3.08
C VAL A 145 12.92 4.67 -3.99
N LEU A 146 11.61 4.91 -4.20
CA LEU A 146 10.74 4.13 -5.05
C LEU A 146 10.49 4.85 -6.38
N THR A 147 10.30 4.08 -7.44
CA THR A 147 9.80 4.56 -8.73
C THR A 147 8.62 3.71 -9.20
N ARG A 148 7.65 4.34 -9.85
CA ARG A 148 6.45 3.65 -10.35
C ARG A 148 6.83 2.75 -11.54
N VAL A 149 6.44 1.50 -11.48
CA VAL A 149 6.55 0.58 -12.63
C VAL A 149 5.53 1.03 -13.68
N LYS A 150 6.02 1.55 -14.81
CA LYS A 150 5.17 1.87 -15.96
C LYS A 150 5.04 0.62 -16.82
N LYS A 151 3.81 0.09 -16.96
CA LYS A 151 3.54 -0.91 -18.01
C LYS A 151 3.68 -0.22 -19.36
N VAL A 152 4.76 -0.49 -20.08
CA VAL A 152 4.84 -0.22 -21.51
C VAL A 152 3.96 -1.26 -22.17
N VAL A 153 2.76 -0.87 -22.62
CA VAL A 153 2.00 -1.70 -23.56
C VAL A 153 2.79 -1.65 -24.87
N GLN A 154 3.64 -2.64 -25.08
CA GLN A 154 4.25 -2.85 -26.38
C GLN A 154 3.14 -3.44 -27.26
N ASP A 155 2.48 -2.56 -28.02
CA ASP A 155 1.57 -2.99 -29.08
C ASP A 155 2.43 -3.63 -30.19
N SER A 156 2.74 -4.92 -30.02
CA SER A 156 3.24 -5.75 -31.11
C SER A 156 2.05 -6.20 -31.96
N SER A 157 1.34 -5.26 -32.56
CA SER A 157 0.45 -5.51 -33.70
C SER A 157 0.88 -4.69 -34.92
N GLN A 158 2.09 -4.98 -35.41
CA GLN A 158 2.25 -4.98 -36.87
C GLN A 158 1.55 -6.23 -37.41
N GLY A 159 0.24 -6.10 -37.64
CA GLY A 159 -0.61 -7.14 -38.22
C GLY A 159 -1.98 -6.55 -38.53
N GLN A 160 -2.17 -6.15 -39.79
CA GLN A 160 -3.33 -5.55 -40.45
C GLN A 160 -4.71 -5.66 -39.77
N PRO A 161 -5.58 -4.62 -39.92
CA PRO A 161 -6.97 -4.70 -39.49
C PRO A 161 -7.73 -5.67 -40.41
N SER A 162 -8.16 -6.83 -39.89
CA SER A 162 -9.14 -7.65 -40.60
C SER A 162 -10.52 -7.02 -40.40
N SER A 163 -10.89 -6.13 -41.32
CA SER A 163 -12.28 -5.85 -41.64
C SER A 163 -12.94 -7.16 -42.08
N SER A 164 -14.01 -7.57 -41.39
CA SER A 164 -15.01 -8.47 -41.95
C SER A 164 -16.37 -7.79 -41.89
N SER A 165 -16.56 -6.78 -42.73
CA SER A 165 -17.87 -6.50 -43.31
C SER A 165 -18.14 -7.53 -44.40
N ASP A 166 -18.99 -8.52 -44.14
CA ASP A 166 -20.11 -8.82 -45.04
C ASP A 166 -20.99 -10.00 -44.63
N ARG A 167 -22.30 -9.77 -44.84
CA ARG A 167 -23.42 -10.72 -45.00
C ARG A 167 -24.14 -11.22 -43.74
N PHE A 168 -25.11 -10.42 -43.31
CA PHE A 168 -26.47 -10.94 -43.14
C PHE A 168 -27.41 -10.18 -44.10
N GLN A 169 -27.85 -10.87 -45.14
CA GLN A 169 -28.92 -10.44 -46.05
C GLN A 169 -30.08 -11.43 -45.96
N GLY A 170 -31.26 -10.93 -45.56
CA GLY A 170 -32.59 -11.47 -45.84
C GLY A 170 -33.08 -12.59 -44.92
N LYS A 171 -34.37 -12.69 -44.54
CA LYS A 171 -35.60 -12.07 -45.06
C LYS A 171 -36.75 -12.35 -44.08
N TYR A 172 -37.68 -11.38 -43.98
CA TYR A 172 -39.05 -11.39 -43.44
C TYR A 172 -39.29 -11.87 -42.01
#